data_AF-A0A349KMI6-F1
#
_entry.id   AF-A0A349KMI6-F1
#
_cell.length_a   1.000
_cell.length_b   1.000
_cell.length_c   1.000
_cell.angle_alpha   90.00
_cell.angle_beta   90.00
_cell.angle_gamma   90.00
#
_symmetry.space_group_name_H-M   'P 1'
#
loop_
_entity.id
_entity.type
_entity.pdbx_description
1 polymer ?
#
loop_
_entity_poly.entity_id
_entity_poly.type
_entity_poly.pdbx_seq_one_letter_code
_entity_poly.pdbx_strand_id
1 'polypeptide(L)' 'LNAANEVAVAAFLEKKIGFSRIPLIIEAVMTKIPCEAASTLAIIRDTDEIARNLAKELILKDFC' A
#
# COMPACT_ATOMS: atom_id res chain seq x y z
N LEU A 1 1.68 -5.33 -4.03
CA LEU A 1 2.37 -5.32 -2.72
C LEU A 1 3.52 -4.32 -2.66
N ASN A 2 4.40 -4.29 -3.67
CA ASN A 2 5.55 -3.38 -3.68
C ASN A 2 5.15 -1.90 -3.53
N ALA A 3 4.11 -1.44 -4.26
CA ALA A 3 3.57 -0.08 -4.11
C ALA A 3 3.16 0.28 -2.67
N ALA A 4 2.49 -0.63 -1.95
CA ALA A 4 2.10 -0.40 -0.56
C ALA A 4 3.33 -0.29 0.35
N ASN A 5 4.33 -1.14 0.14
CA ASN A 5 5.60 -1.08 0.86
C ASN A 5 6.33 0.26 0.61
N GLU A 6 6.43 0.70 -0.65
CA GLU A 6 7.06 1.98 -0.99
C GLU A 6 6.38 3.17 -0.30
N VAL A 7 5.04 3.21 -0.32
CA VAL A 7 4.27 4.28 0.32
C VAL A 7 4.43 4.25 1.85
N ALA A 8 4.36 3.06 2.46
CA ALA A 8 4.51 2.92 3.91
C ALA A 8 5.94 3.27 4.38
N VAL A 9 6.97 2.81 3.66
CA VAL A 9 8.37 3.16 3.96
C VAL A 9 8.61 4.66 3.79
N ALA A 10 8.08 5.28 2.73
CA ALA A 10 8.17 6.73 2.55
C ALA A 10 7.54 7.48 3.73
N ALA A 11 6.34 7.07 4.16
CA ALA A 11 5.68 7.67 5.32
C ALA A 11 6.47 7.47 6.64
N PHE A 12 7.12 6.32 6.81
CA PHE A 12 8.03 6.08 7.94
C PHE A 12 9.25 7.00 7.90
N LEU A 13 9.89 7.15 6.74
CA LEU A 13 11.04 8.06 6.56
C LEU A 13 10.65 9.52 6.80
N GLU A 14 9.42 9.90 6.45
CA GLU A 14 8.82 11.21 6.74
C GLU A 14 8.32 11.34 8.20
N LYS A 15 8.53 10.33 9.05
CA LYS A 15 8.09 10.27 10.46
C LYS A 15 6.58 10.40 10.66
N LYS A 16 5.77 10.06 9.65
CA LYS A 16 4.30 10.07 9.72
C LYS A 16 3.74 8.82 10.40
N ILE A 17 4.47 7.70 10.33
CA ILE A 17 4.09 6.43 10.96
C ILE A 17 5.29 5.80 11.68
N GLY A 18 5.03 4.95 12.67
CA GLY A 18 6.06 4.12 13.30
C GLY A 18 6.44 2.89 12.47
N PHE A 19 7.64 2.34 12.68
CA PHE A 19 8.15 1.17 11.94
C PHE A 19 7.20 -0.04 12.00
N SER A 20 6.58 -0.29 13.16
CA SER A 20 5.62 -1.38 13.37
C SER A 20 4.34 -1.25 12.52
N ARG A 21 4.05 -0.07 11.97
CA ARG A 21 2.88 0.15 11.11
C ARG A 21 3.09 -0.29 9.67
N ILE A 22 4.34 -0.38 9.20
CA ILE A 22 4.67 -0.79 7.83
C ILE A 22 4.03 -2.16 7.48
N PRO A 23 4.27 -3.25 8.23
CA PRO A 23 3.66 -4.55 7.90
C PRO A 23 2.13 -4.53 7.99
N LEU A 24 1.54 -3.77 8.93
CA LEU A 24 0.09 -3.68 9.09
C LEU A 24 -0.59 -3.00 7.89
N ILE A 25 0.02 -1.93 7.37
CA ILE A 25 -0.49 -1.23 6.18
C ILE A 25 -0.38 -2.15 4.95
N ILE A 26 0.76 -2.84 4.79
CA ILE A 26 0.96 -3.76 3.67
C ILE A 26 -0.09 -4.87 3.69
N GLU A 27 -0.32 -5.49 4.85
CA GLU A 27 -1.34 -6.53 5.02
C GLU A 27 -2.75 -6.00 4.73
N ALA A 28 -3.12 -4.85 5.30
CA ALA A 28 -4.42 -4.24 5.06
C ALA A 28 -4.66 -3.91 3.58
N VAL A 29 -3.62 -3.51 2.83
CA VAL A 29 -3.71 -3.32 1.38
C VAL A 29 -3.92 -4.65 0.66
N MET A 30 -3.20 -5.72 1.05
CA MET A 30 -3.38 -7.05 0.46
C MET A 30 -4.81 -7.57 0.61
N THR A 31 -5.40 -7.40 1.78
CA THR A 31 -6.74 -7.92 2.07
C THR A 31 -7.82 -7.23 1.25
N LYS A 32 -7.58 -5.99 0.80
CA LYS A 32 -8.56 -5.17 0.08
C LYS A 32 -8.40 -5.22 -1.44
N ILE A 33 -7.26 -5.67 -1.96
CA ILE A 33 -7.03 -5.79 -3.41
C ILE A 33 -7.28 -7.23 -3.84
N PRO A 34 -8.19 -7.48 -4.82
CA PRO A 34 -8.41 -8.80 -5.38
C PRO A 34 -7.11 -9.39 -5.93
N CYS A 35 -6.87 -10.67 -5.66
CA CYS A 35 -5.77 -11.39 -6.27
C CYS A 35 -6.16 -11.79 -7.69
N GLU A 36 -5.65 -11.07 -8.68
CA GLU A 36 -5.88 -11.34 -10.10
C GLU A 36 -4.57 -11.67 -10.82
N ALA A 37 -4.68 -12.44 -11.91
CA ALA A 37 -3.52 -12.76 -12.73
C ALA A 37 -3.02 -11.50 -13.46
N ALA A 38 -1.74 -11.19 -13.29
CA ALA A 38 -1.06 -10.08 -13.96
C ALA A 38 -0.77 -10.39 -15.45
N SER A 39 -1.82 -10.61 -16.24
CA SER A 39 -1.74 -11.05 -17.64
C SER A 39 -1.38 -9.94 -18.63
N THR A 40 -1.46 -8.67 -18.21
CA THR A 40 -1.08 -7.51 -19.02
C THR A 40 -0.38 -6.45 -18.18
N LEU A 41 0.39 -5.58 -18.83
CA LEU A 41 1.01 -4.43 -18.17
C LEU A 41 -0.04 -3.44 -17.63
N ALA A 42 -1.20 -3.31 -18.28
CA ALA A 42 -2.28 -2.45 -17.80
C ALA A 42 -2.78 -2.91 -16.42
N ILE A 43 -3.06 -4.21 -16.26
CA ILE A 43 -3.48 -4.79 -14.97
C ILE A 43 -2.45 -4.52 -13.88
N ILE A 44 -1.15 -4.66 -14.19
CA ILE A 44 -0.07 -4.37 -13.23
C ILE A 44 -0.09 -2.90 -12.81
N ARG A 45 -0.23 -1.97 -13.77
CA ARG A 45 -0.25 -0.52 -13.51
C ARG A 45 -1.48 -0.11 -12.70
N ASP A 46 -2.65 -0.63 -13.04
CA ASP A 46 -3.90 -0.35 -12.34
C ASP A 46 -3.83 -0.87 -10.90
N THR A 47 -3.31 -2.09 -10.72
CA THR A 47 -3.11 -2.68 -9.39
C THR A 47 -2.10 -1.88 -8.55
N ASP A 48 -1.02 -1.40 -9.16
CA ASP A 48 -0.03 -0.54 -8.51
C ASP A 48 -0.66 0.77 -8.03
N GLU A 49 -1.43 1.43 -8.89
CA GLU A 49 -2.11 2.69 -8.56
C GLU A 49 -3.14 2.52 -7.44
N ILE A 50 -3.96 1.46 -7.50
CA ILE A 50 -4.93 1.12 -6.44
C ILE A 50 -4.19 0.89 -5.11
N ALA A 51 -3.09 0.12 -5.12
CA ALA A 51 -2.29 -0.14 -3.92
C ALA A 51 -1.70 1.14 -3.31
N ARG A 52 -1.24 2.08 -4.14
CA ARG A 52 -0.72 3.37 -3.64
C ARG A 52 -1.82 4.21 -3.00
N ASN A 53 -2.97 4.30 -3.66
CA ASN A 53 -4.09 5.11 -3.16
C ASN A 53 -4.61 4.56 -1.83
N LEU A 54 -4.78 3.24 -1.76
CA LEU A 54 -5.25 2.59 -0.54
C LEU A 54 -4.24 2.71 0.62
N ALA A 55 -2.94 2.53 0.36
CA ALA A 55 -1.92 2.72 1.40
C ALA A 55 -1.93 4.15 1.96
N LYS A 56 -2.05 5.16 1.09
CA LYS A 56 -2.16 6.57 1.51
C LYS A 56 -3.41 6.82 2.35
N GLU A 57 -4.55 6.25 1.95
CA GLU A 57 -5.80 6.36 2.70
C GLU A 57 -5.70 5.76 4.09
N LEU A 58 -5.16 4.55 4.21
CA LEU A 58 -4.95 3.86 5.48
C LEU A 58 -4.02 4.66 6.41
N ILE A 59 -2.96 5.25 5.87
CA ILE A 59 -2.06 6.11 6.65
C ILE A 59 -2.81 7.30 7.24
N LEU A 60 -3.64 7.98 6.43
CA LEU A 60 -4.37 9.17 6.87
C LEU A 60 -5.52 8.85 7.87
N LYS A 61 -6.16 7.69 7.76
CA LYS A 61 -7.37 7.36 8.50
C LYS A 61 -7.16 6.44 9.70
N ASP A 62 -6.25 5.46 9.58
CA ASP A 62 -6.18 4.32 10.50
C ASP A 62 -4.84 4.21 11.24
N PHE A 63 -3.80 4.92 10.78
CA PHE A 63 -2.43 4.76 11.29
C PHE A 63 -1.68 6.07 11.62
N CYS A 64 -2.36 7.22 11.57
CA CYS A 64 -1.86 8.50 12.09
C CYS A 64 -2.02 8.61 13.61
#